data_AF-A0A0F9UFJ3-F1
#
_entry.id   AF-A0A0F9UFJ3-F1
#
_cell.length_a   1.000
_cell.length_b   1.000
_cell.length_c   1.000
_cell.angle_alpha   90.00
_cell.angle_beta   90.00
_cell.angle_gamma   90.00
#
_symmetry.space_group_name_H-M   'P 1'
#
loop_
_entity.id
_entity.type
_entity.pdbx_description
1 polymer ?
#
loop_
_entity_poly.entity_id
_entity_poly.type
_entity_poly.pdbx_seq_one_letter_code
_entity_poly.pdbx_strand_id
1 'polypeptide(L)'
;MTVLTFNTPAFARRKPDMICWRVAAIYRSCLRLGMSKNWALEKLREINPDGKRDHMADIWFANMDAVRRYHFSQIEENVMPELAAAA
;
A
#
# COMPACT_ATOMS: atom_id res chain seq x y z
N MET A 1 -8.82 -31.50 -2.40
CA MET A 1 -8.53 -30.14 -2.90
C MET A 1 -9.71 -29.27 -2.55
N THR A 2 -9.63 -28.51 -1.46
CA THR A 2 -10.73 -27.64 -1.03
C THR A 2 -10.25 -26.21 -1.14
N VAL A 3 -10.82 -25.51 -2.13
CA VAL A 3 -10.60 -24.09 -2.37
C VAL A 3 -11.04 -23.35 -1.10
N LEU A 4 -10.09 -22.74 -0.40
CA LEU A 4 -10.36 -21.81 0.70
C LEU A 4 -10.99 -20.56 0.09
N THR A 5 -12.31 -20.58 -0.09
CA THR A 5 -13.09 -19.37 -0.27
C THR A 5 -12.94 -18.56 1.02
N PHE A 6 -12.11 -17.52 0.96
CA PHE A 6 -12.05 -16.46 1.97
C PHE A 6 -13.38 -15.69 1.94
N ASN A 7 -14.44 -16.34 2.43
CA ASN A 7 -15.67 -15.68 2.86
C ASN A 7 -15.32 -14.83 4.07
N THR A 8 -14.77 -13.64 3.83
CA THR A 8 -14.63 -12.64 4.88
C THR A 8 -16.04 -12.13 5.16
N PRO A 9 -16.64 -12.42 6.33
CA PRO A 9 -18.03 -12.09 6.57
C PRO A 9 -18.18 -10.56 6.63
N ALA A 10 -19.38 -10.09 6.25
CA ALA A 10 -19.80 -8.68 6.27
C ALA A 10 -19.73 -7.98 7.64
N PHE A 11 -19.10 -8.61 8.64
CA PHE A 11 -18.96 -8.20 10.04
C PHE A 11 -17.54 -7.72 10.41
N ALA A 12 -16.59 -7.57 9.47
CA ALA A 12 -15.38 -6.75 9.69
C ALA A 12 -15.70 -5.23 9.81
N ARG A 13 -16.90 -4.91 10.29
CA ARG A 13 -17.48 -3.59 10.54
C ARG A 13 -16.78 -2.94 11.74
N ARG A 14 -15.98 -1.91 11.43
CA ARG A 14 -15.82 -0.69 12.26
C ARG A 14 -14.97 -0.77 13.54
N LYS A 15 -13.82 -1.45 13.54
CA LYS A 15 -12.72 -1.01 14.42
C LYS A 15 -11.84 -0.03 13.64
N PRO A 16 -11.69 1.24 14.08
CA PRO A 16 -10.86 2.23 13.39
C PRO A 16 -9.47 1.71 13.05
N ASP A 17 -8.90 0.91 13.95
CA ASP A 17 -7.57 0.31 13.80
C ASP A 17 -7.48 -0.62 12.58
N MET A 18 -8.51 -1.43 12.30
CA MET A 18 -8.47 -2.32 11.14
C MET A 18 -8.49 -1.56 9.81
N ILE A 19 -9.12 -0.38 9.80
CA ILE A 19 -9.13 0.48 8.61
C ILE A 19 -7.73 1.07 8.40
N CYS A 20 -7.08 1.57 9.47
CA CYS A 20 -5.74 2.14 9.33
C CYS A 20 -4.71 1.09 8.86
N TRP A 21 -4.78 -0.15 9.36
CA TRP A 21 -3.91 -1.24 8.90
C TRP A 21 -4.10 -1.59 7.43
N ARG A 22 -5.36 -1.62 6.96
CA ARG A 22 -5.66 -1.90 5.54
C ARG A 22 -5.18 -0.76 4.64
N VAL A 23 -5.38 0.49 5.03
CA VAL A 23 -4.85 1.67 4.30
C VAL A 23 -3.32 1.62 4.26
N ALA A 24 -2.66 1.31 5.37
CA ALA A 24 -1.20 1.18 5.44
C ALA A 24 -0.67 0.03 4.57
N ALA A 25 -1.43 -1.06 4.41
CA ALA A 25 -1.09 -2.15 3.50
C ALA A 25 -1.15 -1.69 2.03
N ILE A 26 -2.21 -0.96 1.64
CA ILE A 26 -2.35 -0.39 0.29
C ILE A 26 -1.18 0.56 -0.01
N TYR A 27 -0.86 1.46 0.92
CA TYR A 27 0.26 2.40 0.79
C TYR A 27 1.60 1.69 0.56
N ARG A 28 1.91 0.67 1.37
CA ARG A 28 3.13 -0.13 1.21
C ARG A 28 3.19 -0.87 -0.14
N SER A 29 2.05 -1.34 -0.65
CA SER A 29 1.99 -1.95 -1.99
C SER A 29 2.28 -0.94 -3.09
N CYS A 30 1.78 0.29 -2.99
CA CYS A 30 2.11 1.35 -3.95
C CYS A 30 3.60 1.70 -3.94
N LEU A 31 4.22 1.77 -2.76
CA LEU A 31 5.66 2.01 -2.65
C LEU A 31 6.50 0.84 -3.21
N ARG A 32 6.23 -0.38 -2.76
CA ARG A 32 7.07 -1.55 -3.05
C ARG A 32 6.85 -2.13 -4.44
N LEU A 33 5.61 -2.15 -4.91
CA LEU A 33 5.22 -2.78 -6.17
C LEU A 33 4.97 -1.76 -7.28
N GLY A 34 5.08 -0.46 -6.98
CA GLY A 34 4.85 0.60 -7.97
C GLY A 34 3.39 0.75 -8.39
N MET A 35 2.43 0.28 -7.60
CA MET A 35 1.00 0.39 -7.92
C MET A 35 0.57 1.85 -8.03
N SER A 36 -0.32 2.13 -8.99
CA SER A 36 -0.81 3.49 -9.24
C SER A 36 -1.74 3.99 -8.14
N LYS A 37 -1.91 5.32 -8.08
CA LYS A 37 -2.91 5.96 -7.21
C LYS A 37 -4.34 5.53 -7.55
N ASN A 38 -4.66 5.31 -8.83
CA ASN A 38 -5.99 4.83 -9.24
C ASN A 38 -6.26 3.43 -8.68
N TRP A 39 -5.27 2.55 -8.72
CA TRP A 39 -5.37 1.23 -8.07
C TRP A 39 -5.59 1.35 -6.56
N ALA A 40 -4.89 2.28 -5.89
CA ALA A 40 -5.09 2.52 -4.46
C ALA A 40 -6.52 2.99 -4.14
N LEU A 41 -7.07 3.89 -4.95
CA LEU A 41 -8.45 4.37 -4.83
C LEU A 41 -9.48 3.23 -4.97
N GLU A 42 -9.29 2.34 -5.95
CA GLU A 42 -10.15 1.15 -6.10
C GLU A 42 -10.13 0.28 -4.82
N LYS A 43 -8.94 0.04 -4.25
CA LYS A 43 -8.81 -0.73 -3.00
C LYS A 43 -9.36 -0.01 -1.77
N LEU A 44 -9.27 1.32 -1.73
CA LEU A 44 -9.91 2.11 -0.67
C LEU A 44 -11.43 2.01 -0.73
N ARG A 45 -12.03 1.95 -1.94
CA ARG A 45 -13.47 1.76 -2.13
C ARG A 45 -13.95 0.35 -1.71
N GLU A 46 -13.09 -0.66 -1.78
CA GLU A 46 -13.38 -1.98 -1.17
C GLU A 46 -13.45 -1.92 0.38
N ILE A 47 -12.75 -0.96 1.00
CA ILE A 47 -12.77 -0.74 2.46
C ILE A 47 -13.93 0.19 2.85
N ASN A 48 -14.13 1.25 2.07
CA ASN A 48 -15.16 2.25 2.28
C ASN A 48 -15.95 2.51 0.99
N PRO A 49 -17.01 1.72 0.73
CA PRO A 49 -17.74 1.77 -0.53
C PRO A 49 -18.47 3.09 -0.79
N ASP A 50 -18.73 3.88 0.26
CA ASP A 50 -19.45 5.15 0.14
C ASP A 50 -18.60 6.29 -0.44
N GLY A 51 -17.30 6.06 -0.67
CA GLY A 51 -16.39 7.04 -1.28
C GLY A 51 -16.09 8.27 -0.41
N LYS A 52 -16.63 8.37 0.81
CA LYS A 52 -16.47 9.57 1.67
C LYS A 52 -15.02 9.86 2.05
N ARG A 53 -14.12 8.89 1.86
CA ARG A 53 -12.70 8.99 2.18
C ARG A 53 -11.80 9.05 0.94
N ASP A 54 -12.36 9.16 -0.26
CA ASP A 54 -11.57 9.22 -1.49
C ASP A 54 -10.62 10.43 -1.49
N HIS A 55 -11.08 11.58 -0.97
CA HIS A 55 -10.24 12.77 -0.79
C HIS A 55 -9.03 12.54 0.13
N MET A 56 -9.11 11.59 1.07
CA MET A 56 -7.98 11.24 1.93
C MET A 56 -6.89 10.51 1.16
N ALA A 57 -7.20 9.86 0.04
CA ALA A 57 -6.20 9.23 -0.80
C ALA A 57 -5.22 10.26 -1.38
N ASP A 58 -5.71 11.47 -1.69
CA ASP A 58 -4.83 12.55 -2.16
C ASP A 58 -3.80 12.93 -1.11
N ILE A 59 -4.17 12.88 0.17
CA ILE A 59 -3.31 13.20 1.31
C ILE A 59 -2.39 12.03 1.65
N TRP A 60 -2.93 10.83 1.82
CA TRP A 60 -2.16 9.65 2.22
C TRP A 60 -1.12 9.24 1.19
N PHE A 61 -1.42 9.47 -0.08
CA PHE A 61 -0.54 9.12 -1.19
C PHE A 61 0.20 10.35 -1.73
N ALA A 62 0.09 11.51 -1.07
CA ALA A 62 0.90 12.68 -1.37
C ALA A 62 2.39 12.35 -1.21
N ASN A 63 3.23 12.95 -2.05
CA ASN A 63 4.69 12.79 -2.03
C ASN A 63 5.18 11.33 -2.16
N MET A 64 4.32 10.37 -2.51
CA MET A 64 4.70 8.97 -2.59
C MET A 64 5.78 8.72 -3.64
N ASP A 65 5.75 9.44 -4.77
CA ASP A 65 6.82 9.35 -5.78
C ASP A 65 8.16 9.89 -5.27
N ALA A 66 8.15 10.89 -4.38
CA ALA A 66 9.35 11.39 -3.73
C ALA A 66 9.89 10.36 -2.73
N VAL A 67 9.03 9.79 -1.89
CA VAL A 67 9.39 8.72 -0.95
C VAL A 67 9.94 7.51 -1.70
N ARG A 68 9.27 7.10 -2.78
CA ARG A 68 9.71 5.97 -3.61
C ARG A 68 11.10 6.19 -4.19
N ARG A 69 11.35 7.36 -4.79
CA ARG A 69 12.67 7.73 -5.33
C ARG A 69 13.75 7.73 -4.25
N TYR A 70 13.46 8.31 -3.09
CA TYR A 70 14.39 8.32 -1.96
C TYR A 70 14.68 6.89 -1.46
N HIS A 71 13.67 6.05 -1.34
CA HIS A 71 13.84 4.68 -0.88
C HIS A 71 14.69 3.84 -1.83
N PHE A 72 14.53 4.02 -3.15
CA PHE A 72 15.35 3.35 -4.15
C PHE A 72 16.78 3.90 -4.21
N SER A 73 16.97 5.22 -4.10
CA SER A 73 18.31 5.80 -4.06
C SER A 73 19.11 5.31 -2.85
N GLN A 74 18.46 5.14 -1.70
CA GLN A 74 19.09 4.58 -0.50
C GLN A 74 19.45 3.08 -0.65
N ILE A 75 18.67 2.31 -1.41
CA ILE A 75 19.01 0.91 -1.71
C ILE A 75 20.21 0.87 -2.67
N GLU A 76 20.23 1.70 -3.71
CA GLU A 76 21.36 1.78 -4.64
C GLU A 76 22.65 2.21 -3.92
N GLU A 77 22.58 3.23 -3.07
CA GLU A 77 23.73 3.77 -2.32
C GLU A 77 24.29 2.77 -1.31
N ASN A 78 23.44 1.99 -0.62
CA ASN A 78 23.87 1.13 0.47
C ASN A 78 24.09 -0.34 0.06
N VAL A 79 23.39 -0.86 -0.96
CA VAL A 79 23.39 -2.31 -1.30
C VAL A 79 24.30 -2.63 -2.48
N MET A 80 24.40 -1.74 -3.48
CA MET A 80 25.26 -1.99 -4.65
C MET A 80 26.76 -2.08 -4.32
N PRO A 81 27.31 -1.29 -3.38
CA PRO A 81 28.72 -1.43 -3.00
C PRO A 81 29.02 -2.76 -2.29
N GLU A 82 28.13 -3.25 -1.42
CA GLU A 82 28.32 -4.54 -0.73
C GLU A 82 28.20 -5.72 -1.70
N LEU A 83 27.26 -5.70 -2.65
CA LEU A 83 27.15 -6.76 -3.66
C LEU A 83 28.36 -6.76 -4.61
N ALA A 84 28.88 -5.60 -4.97
CA ALA A 84 30.07 -5.48 -5.81
C ALA A 84 31.36 -5.89 -5.06
N ALA A 85 31.42 -5.70 -3.75
CA ALA A 85 32.53 -6.17 -2.92
C ALA A 85 32.46 -7.68 -2.61
N ALA A 86 31.30 -8.31 -2.77
CA ALA A 86 31.07 -9.73 -2.54
C ALA A 86 31.14 -10.61 -3.80
N ALA A 87 31.38 -10.02 -4.98
CA ALA A 87 31.50 -10.69 -6.28
C ALA A 87 32.97 -10.74 -6.74
#